data_AF-A0A7Y9QVN2-F1
#
_entry.id   AF-A0A7Y9QVN2-F1
#
_cell.length_a   1.000
_cell.length_b   1.000
_cell.length_c   1.000
_cell.angle_alpha   90.00
_cell.angle_beta   90.00
_cell.angle_gamma   90.00
#
_symmetry.space_group_name_H-M   'P 1'
#
loop_
_entity.id
_entity.type
_entity.pdbx_description
1 polymer ?
#
loop_
_entity_poly.entity_id
_entity_poly.type
_entity_poly.pdbx_seq_one_letter_code
_entity_poly.pdbx_strand_id
1 'polypeptide(L)'
;MATRLQSEWNRLYRCGPAADPASGDPGLIDAEGRVRALVLSLARPADWSVLGRVWQGVQTDLGWPAPGIAVSGTDACQLWFSLAEPVSAAEAHALLAQLRTRYLTDIPPHRVALLPSADGVELAPPVPALQADGEVWSAYVAPDLAPVFADTPWLDVRPSPEGQAELLARLSSIRAAEYRAALPVAPAVPASATASVSATSFTDPRQFLLQVMNDGRVEMALRIEAAKVLLPRS
;
A
#
# COMPACT_ATOMS: atom_id res chain seq x y z
N MET A 1 -29.21 -0.30 -13.10
CA MET A 1 -28.32 -1.47 -13.34
C MET A 1 -26.90 -0.95 -13.48
N ALA A 2 -25.92 -1.61 -12.85
CA ALA A 2 -24.51 -1.25 -13.03
C ALA A 2 -24.07 -1.56 -14.47
N THR A 3 -23.29 -0.67 -15.10
CA THR A 3 -22.71 -0.93 -16.41
C THR A 3 -21.68 -2.05 -16.31
N ARG A 4 -21.34 -2.71 -17.44
CA ARG A 4 -20.29 -3.73 -17.45
C ARG A 4 -18.96 -3.19 -16.92
N LEU A 5 -18.59 -1.97 -17.33
CA LEU A 5 -17.41 -1.27 -16.83
C LEU A 5 -17.42 -1.13 -15.31
N GLN A 6 -18.54 -0.67 -14.73
CA GLN A 6 -18.65 -0.53 -13.28
C GLN A 6 -18.53 -1.88 -12.56
N SER A 7 -19.09 -2.95 -13.13
CA SER A 7 -19.00 -4.30 -12.57
C SER A 7 -17.56 -4.81 -12.56
N GLU A 8 -16.81 -4.66 -13.66
CA GLU A 8 -15.40 -5.07 -13.73
C GLU A 8 -14.50 -4.23 -12.81
N TRP A 9 -14.74 -2.92 -12.75
CA TRP A 9 -14.01 -2.04 -11.83
C TRP A 9 -14.28 -2.42 -10.36
N ASN A 10 -15.55 -2.66 -10.01
CA ASN A 10 -15.92 -3.11 -8.66
C ASN A 10 -15.29 -4.46 -8.31
N ARG A 11 -15.28 -5.41 -9.25
CA ARG A 11 -14.64 -6.73 -9.09
C ARG A 11 -13.17 -6.59 -8.69
N LEU A 12 -12.45 -5.68 -9.33
CA LEU A 12 -11.02 -5.50 -9.14
C LEU A 12 -10.65 -4.61 -7.95
N TYR A 13 -11.29 -3.46 -7.77
CA TYR A 13 -10.70 -2.38 -6.96
C TYR A 13 -11.52 -1.98 -5.74
N ARG A 14 -12.82 -2.28 -5.73
CA ARG A 14 -13.70 -1.92 -4.62
C ARG A 14 -13.36 -2.71 -3.37
N CYS A 15 -13.20 -2.03 -2.24
CA CYS A 15 -12.89 -2.63 -0.93
C CYS A 15 -14.13 -2.76 -0.03
N GLY A 16 -14.99 -1.73 0.00
CA GLY A 16 -16.20 -1.71 0.83
C GLY A 16 -17.45 -2.23 0.13
N PRO A 17 -18.56 -2.43 0.88
CA PRO A 17 -19.88 -2.68 0.30
C PRO A 17 -20.31 -1.53 -0.64
N ALA A 18 -21.44 -1.71 -1.33
CA ALA A 18 -22.05 -0.64 -2.10
C ALA A 18 -22.21 0.62 -1.24
N ALA A 19 -21.31 1.60 -1.39
CA ALA A 19 -21.47 2.95 -0.84
C ALA A 19 -22.79 3.51 -1.37
N ASP A 20 -23.40 4.40 -0.60
CA ASP A 20 -24.59 5.11 -1.06
C ASP A 20 -24.25 5.79 -2.40
N PRO A 21 -24.98 5.52 -3.50
CA PRO A 21 -24.71 6.15 -4.79
C PRO A 21 -24.71 7.69 -4.73
N ALA A 22 -25.28 8.28 -3.68
CA ALA A 22 -25.23 9.73 -3.41
C ALA A 22 -23.85 10.23 -2.94
N SER A 23 -22.99 9.37 -2.39
CA SER A 23 -21.71 9.78 -1.81
C SER A 23 -20.65 10.15 -2.84
N GLY A 24 -20.79 9.70 -4.09
CA GLY A 24 -19.77 9.88 -5.13
C GLY A 24 -18.42 9.22 -4.82
N ASP A 25 -18.34 8.44 -3.74
CA ASP A 25 -17.13 7.76 -3.29
C ASP A 25 -16.89 6.51 -4.16
N PRO A 26 -15.72 6.39 -4.82
CA PRO A 26 -15.39 5.21 -5.60
C PRO A 26 -15.30 3.92 -4.76
N GLY A 27 -15.26 4.00 -3.42
CA GLY A 27 -15.26 2.83 -2.52
C GLY A 27 -13.94 2.06 -2.56
N LEU A 28 -12.84 2.78 -2.81
CA LEU A 28 -11.47 2.24 -2.84
C LEU A 28 -10.94 1.91 -1.45
N ILE A 29 -11.46 2.60 -0.42
CA ILE A 29 -11.17 2.36 0.99
C ILE A 29 -12.46 1.96 1.71
N ASP A 30 -12.37 1.03 2.66
CA ASP A 30 -13.50 0.68 3.53
C ASP A 30 -13.50 1.51 4.83
N ALA A 31 -14.53 1.30 5.66
CA ALA A 31 -14.67 2.00 6.94
C ALA A 31 -13.54 1.68 7.94
N GLU A 32 -12.82 0.58 7.73
CA GLU A 32 -11.68 0.16 8.55
C GLU A 32 -10.33 0.67 7.99
N GLY A 33 -10.34 1.49 6.94
CA GLY A 33 -9.13 2.03 6.33
C GLY A 33 -8.35 1.01 5.49
N ARG A 34 -9.01 -0.05 5.04
CA ARG A 34 -8.40 -1.08 4.17
C ARG A 34 -8.69 -0.80 2.71
N VAL A 35 -7.80 -1.27 1.84
CA VAL A 35 -7.86 -1.08 0.40
C VAL A 35 -7.65 -2.39 -0.35
N ARG A 36 -8.15 -2.43 -1.59
CA ARG A 36 -7.82 -3.49 -2.57
C ARG A 36 -7.05 -2.97 -3.79
N ALA A 37 -7.14 -1.68 -4.07
CA ALA A 37 -6.44 -1.06 -5.19
C ALA A 37 -5.12 -0.46 -4.73
N LEU A 38 -4.04 -0.82 -5.43
CA LEU A 38 -2.73 -0.21 -5.27
C LEU A 38 -2.35 0.40 -6.62
N VAL A 39 -1.86 1.64 -6.61
CA VAL A 39 -1.48 2.36 -7.84
C VAL A 39 -0.07 2.90 -7.70
N LEU A 40 0.77 2.55 -8.67
CA LEU A 40 2.09 3.13 -8.86
C LEU A 40 2.05 3.98 -10.11
N SER A 41 2.32 5.28 -9.96
CA SER A 41 2.30 6.23 -11.08
C SER A 41 3.70 6.75 -11.37
N LEU A 42 4.04 6.93 -12.65
CA LEU A 42 5.27 7.58 -13.10
C LEU A 42 4.91 8.85 -13.88
N ALA A 43 5.28 10.01 -13.32
CA ALA A 43 5.11 11.30 -13.96
C ALA A 43 6.31 11.68 -14.84
N ARG A 44 6.01 12.40 -15.93
CA ARG A 44 6.90 13.16 -16.84
C ARG A 44 8.42 12.83 -16.86
N PRO A 45 8.96 12.32 -17.98
CA PRO A 45 8.22 11.61 -19.03
C PRO A 45 7.53 10.38 -18.43
N ALA A 46 6.32 10.05 -18.87
CA ALA A 46 5.62 8.85 -18.44
C ALA A 46 6.18 7.62 -19.18
N ASP A 47 7.50 7.42 -19.04
CA ASP A 47 8.29 6.51 -19.85
C ASP A 47 7.88 5.05 -19.63
N TRP A 48 7.29 4.47 -20.67
CA TRP A 48 6.86 3.08 -20.66
C TRP A 48 8.02 2.11 -20.49
N SER A 49 9.24 2.43 -20.93
CA SER A 49 10.39 1.55 -20.70
C SER A 49 10.68 1.37 -19.20
N VAL A 50 10.38 2.39 -18.39
CA VAL A 50 10.54 2.37 -16.94
C VAL A 50 9.39 1.61 -16.28
N LEU A 51 8.13 1.97 -16.57
CA LEU A 51 6.98 1.25 -16.00
C LEU A 51 6.87 -0.19 -16.50
N GLY A 52 7.30 -0.46 -17.72
CA GLY A 52 7.39 -1.80 -18.31
C GLY A 52 8.30 -2.73 -17.53
N ARG A 53 9.38 -2.22 -16.91
CA ARG A 53 10.22 -3.00 -15.98
C ARG A 53 9.42 -3.49 -14.78
N VAL A 54 8.60 -2.63 -14.17
CA VAL A 54 7.73 -3.01 -13.05
C VAL A 54 6.65 -3.97 -13.52
N TRP A 55 5.98 -3.67 -14.64
CA TRP A 55 4.90 -4.47 -15.21
C TRP A 55 5.34 -5.90 -15.52
N GLN A 56 6.50 -6.07 -16.18
CA GLN A 56 7.07 -7.40 -16.47
C GLN A 56 7.68 -8.05 -15.23
N GLY A 57 8.37 -7.26 -14.39
CA GLY A 57 9.07 -7.74 -13.21
C GLY A 57 8.13 -8.38 -12.19
N VAL A 58 6.97 -7.77 -11.90
CA VAL A 58 6.01 -8.37 -10.96
C VAL A 58 5.46 -9.72 -11.44
N GLN A 59 5.31 -9.90 -12.75
CA GLN A 59 4.84 -11.17 -13.32
C GLN A 59 5.93 -12.23 -13.30
N THR A 60 7.16 -11.84 -13.65
CA THR A 60 8.29 -12.77 -13.79
C THR A 60 8.88 -13.15 -12.43
N ASP A 61 9.09 -12.17 -11.56
CA ASP A 61 9.81 -12.36 -10.29
C ASP A 61 8.89 -12.78 -9.16
N LEU A 62 7.66 -12.24 -9.13
CA LEU A 62 6.71 -12.43 -8.03
C LEU A 62 5.56 -13.38 -8.40
N GLY A 63 5.46 -13.79 -9.67
CA GLY A 63 4.36 -14.63 -10.17
C GLY A 63 3.00 -13.95 -10.10
N TRP A 64 2.96 -12.62 -10.00
CA TRP A 64 1.71 -11.87 -9.88
C TRP A 64 0.99 -11.74 -11.23
N PRO A 65 -0.34 -11.55 -11.23
CA PRO A 65 -1.05 -11.17 -12.45
C PRO A 65 -0.58 -9.81 -12.98
N ALA A 66 -0.71 -9.61 -14.29
CA ALA A 66 -0.43 -8.34 -14.94
C ALA A 66 -1.28 -7.21 -14.32
N PRO A 67 -0.67 -6.11 -13.84
CA PRO A 67 -1.43 -4.95 -13.41
C PRO A 67 -2.07 -4.26 -14.62
N GLY A 68 -3.20 -3.59 -14.37
CA GLY A 68 -3.82 -2.71 -15.35
C GLY A 68 -2.92 -1.52 -15.66
N ILE A 69 -2.95 -1.04 -16.90
CA ILE A 69 -2.20 0.14 -17.31
C ILE A 69 -3.22 1.24 -17.56
N ALA A 70 -3.00 2.40 -16.95
CA ALA A 70 -3.85 3.56 -17.15
C ALA A 70 -3.02 4.82 -17.42
N VAL A 71 -3.61 5.73 -18.18
CA VAL A 71 -3.13 7.10 -18.31
C VAL A 71 -3.93 7.98 -17.35
N SER A 72 -3.27 8.85 -16.61
CA SER A 72 -3.91 9.64 -15.54
C SER A 72 -4.84 10.73 -16.07
N GLY A 73 -4.74 11.08 -17.35
CA GLY A 73 -5.40 12.26 -17.92
C GLY A 73 -4.60 13.54 -17.67
N THR A 74 -3.50 13.47 -16.91
CA THR A 74 -2.70 14.64 -16.52
C THR A 74 -1.27 14.50 -17.02
N ASP A 75 -0.38 13.88 -16.24
CA ASP A 75 1.04 13.88 -16.51
C ASP A 75 1.73 12.54 -16.21
N ALA A 76 0.95 11.49 -15.92
CA ALA A 76 1.48 10.21 -15.49
C ALA A 76 0.81 9.00 -16.17
N CYS A 77 1.64 7.98 -16.40
CA CYS A 77 1.17 6.62 -16.63
C CYS A 77 1.14 5.87 -15.30
N GLN A 78 0.19 4.95 -15.16
CA GLN A 78 -0.15 4.29 -13.91
C GLN A 78 -0.22 2.77 -14.08
N LEU A 79 0.25 2.05 -13.07
CA LEU A 79 0.05 0.62 -12.91
C LEU A 79 -0.94 0.38 -11.77
N TRP A 80 -2.06 -0.26 -12.10
CA TRP A 80 -3.15 -0.58 -11.19
C TRP A 80 -3.08 -2.05 -10.80
N PHE A 81 -2.81 -2.30 -9.53
CA PHE A 81 -2.79 -3.63 -8.93
C PHE A 81 -4.09 -3.84 -8.16
N SER A 82 -4.61 -5.05 -8.24
CA SER A 82 -5.82 -5.48 -7.54
C SER A 82 -5.46 -6.57 -6.55
N LEU A 83 -5.79 -6.41 -5.27
CA LEU A 83 -5.64 -7.44 -4.26
C LEU A 83 -6.93 -8.26 -4.12
N ALA A 84 -6.81 -9.57 -3.93
CA ALA A 84 -7.98 -10.42 -3.67
C ALA A 84 -8.56 -10.17 -2.28
N GLU A 85 -7.70 -9.96 -1.29
CA GLU A 85 -8.06 -9.65 0.10
C GLU A 85 -7.67 -8.20 0.43
N PRO A 86 -8.52 -7.48 1.18
CA PRO A 86 -8.22 -6.10 1.57
C PRO A 86 -7.13 -6.05 2.65
N VAL A 87 -6.24 -5.06 2.56
CA VAL A 87 -5.14 -4.82 3.50
C VAL A 87 -5.17 -3.36 3.97
N SER A 88 -4.52 -3.03 5.08
CA SER A 88 -4.47 -1.63 5.54
C SER A 88 -3.76 -0.72 4.53
N ALA A 89 -4.15 0.56 4.47
CA ALA A 89 -3.48 1.53 3.59
C ALA A 89 -1.96 1.61 3.84
N ALA A 90 -1.53 1.49 5.10
CA ALA A 90 -0.13 1.46 5.48
C ALA A 90 0.62 0.23 4.90
N GLU A 91 0.04 -0.97 4.98
CA GLU A 91 0.61 -2.18 4.38
C GLU A 91 0.68 -2.09 2.85
N ALA A 92 -0.40 -1.59 2.23
CA ALA A 92 -0.46 -1.36 0.79
C ALA A 92 0.64 -0.38 0.33
N HIS A 93 0.81 0.73 1.04
CA HIS A 93 1.86 1.71 0.75
C HIS A 93 3.27 1.13 0.95
N ALA A 94 3.48 0.34 2.01
CA ALA A 94 4.76 -0.31 2.26
C ALA A 94 5.13 -1.32 1.15
N LEU A 95 4.15 -2.04 0.60
CA LEU A 95 4.36 -2.91 -0.56
C LEU A 95 4.75 -2.10 -1.80
N LEU A 96 4.04 -1.01 -2.10
CA LEU A 96 4.37 -0.11 -3.21
C LEU A 96 5.77 0.49 -3.09
N ALA A 97 6.17 0.89 -1.88
CA ALA A 97 7.51 1.41 -1.61
C ALA A 97 8.61 0.37 -1.89
N GLN A 98 8.34 -0.91 -1.62
CA GLN A 98 9.24 -2.02 -1.96
C GLN A 98 9.34 -2.23 -3.47
N LEU A 99 8.21 -2.22 -4.20
CA LEU A 99 8.22 -2.32 -5.66
C LEU A 99 9.02 -1.16 -6.28
N ARG A 100 8.84 0.06 -5.78
CA ARG A 100 9.64 1.22 -6.19
C ARG A 100 11.13 1.00 -5.92
N THR A 101 11.49 0.52 -4.73
CA THR A 101 12.90 0.28 -4.37
C THR A 101 13.53 -0.82 -5.23
N ARG A 102 12.77 -1.87 -5.55
CA ARG A 102 13.23 -3.02 -6.33
C ARG A 102 13.41 -2.70 -7.82
N TYR A 103 12.45 -2.02 -8.42
CA TYR A 103 12.40 -1.86 -9.89
C TYR A 103 12.73 -0.44 -10.38
N LEU A 104 12.63 0.57 -9.52
CA LEU A 104 12.73 1.99 -9.86
C LEU A 104 13.80 2.73 -9.04
N THR A 105 14.86 2.02 -8.63
CA THR A 105 15.98 2.59 -7.84
C THR A 105 16.69 3.76 -8.54
N ASP A 106 16.65 3.80 -9.87
CA ASP A 106 17.27 4.82 -10.72
C ASP A 106 16.35 6.03 -11.00
N ILE A 107 15.10 5.99 -10.52
CA ILE A 107 14.10 7.03 -10.80
C ILE A 107 13.99 7.99 -9.61
N PRO A 108 14.01 9.31 -9.85
CA PRO A 108 13.80 10.30 -8.79
C PRO A 108 12.46 10.09 -8.05
N PRO A 109 12.44 10.05 -6.70
CA PRO A 109 11.23 9.73 -5.93
C PRO A 109 10.04 10.66 -6.21
N HIS A 110 10.29 11.93 -6.50
CA HIS A 110 9.25 12.91 -6.80
C HIS A 110 8.49 12.62 -8.12
N ARG A 111 9.03 11.77 -8.99
CA ARG A 111 8.35 11.32 -10.21
C ARG A 111 7.46 10.11 -9.98
N VAL A 112 7.58 9.44 -8.84
CA VAL A 112 6.85 8.21 -8.55
C VAL A 112 5.85 8.45 -7.43
N ALA A 113 4.56 8.44 -7.77
CA ALA A 113 3.49 8.50 -6.78
C ALA A 113 3.02 7.09 -6.41
N LEU A 114 2.77 6.86 -5.12
CA LEU A 114 2.33 5.59 -4.56
C LEU A 114 0.99 5.81 -3.85
N LEU A 115 -0.07 5.16 -4.33
CA LEU A 115 -1.42 5.29 -3.80
C LEU A 115 -1.97 3.91 -3.39
N PRO A 116 -2.57 3.74 -2.21
CA PRO A 116 -2.87 4.79 -1.23
C PRO A 116 -1.62 5.41 -0.60
N SER A 117 -1.76 6.64 -0.09
CA SER A 117 -0.76 7.22 0.80
C SER A 117 -0.67 6.41 2.11
N ALA A 118 0.45 6.52 2.82
CA ALA A 118 0.70 5.72 4.03
C ALA A 118 -0.33 5.98 5.16
N ASP A 119 -0.91 7.18 5.19
CA ASP A 119 -1.98 7.59 6.10
C ASP A 119 -3.40 7.26 5.58
N GLY A 120 -3.52 6.73 4.37
CA GLY A 120 -4.79 6.35 3.75
C GLY A 120 -5.67 7.53 3.30
N VAL A 121 -5.17 8.76 3.36
CA VAL A 121 -5.93 9.97 3.00
C VAL A 121 -6.00 10.15 1.49
N GLU A 122 -4.90 9.92 0.78
CA GLU A 122 -4.85 10.04 -0.68
C GLU A 122 -5.09 8.68 -1.33
N LEU A 123 -6.08 8.64 -2.23
CA LEU A 123 -6.45 7.48 -3.02
C LEU A 123 -6.35 7.81 -4.50
N ALA A 124 -6.24 6.79 -5.34
CA ALA A 124 -6.23 6.98 -6.79
C ALA A 124 -7.59 7.51 -7.28
N PRO A 125 -7.62 8.55 -8.14
CA PRO A 125 -8.86 9.00 -8.74
C PRO A 125 -9.47 7.89 -9.61
N PRO A 126 -10.80 7.87 -9.79
CA PRO A 126 -11.44 6.87 -10.62
C PRO A 126 -10.99 6.98 -12.09
N VAL A 127 -10.85 5.83 -12.74
CA VAL A 127 -10.50 5.71 -14.17
C VAL A 127 -11.53 4.78 -14.83
N PRO A 128 -12.07 5.13 -16.02
CA PRO A 128 -11.87 6.38 -16.76
C PRO A 128 -12.67 7.56 -16.19
N ALA A 129 -12.12 8.77 -16.30
CA ALA A 129 -12.77 10.02 -15.88
C ALA A 129 -12.35 11.21 -16.75
N LEU A 130 -13.27 12.16 -16.96
CA LEU A 130 -12.97 13.44 -17.59
C LEU A 130 -12.18 14.31 -16.60
N GLN A 131 -11.09 14.94 -17.07
CA GLN A 131 -10.28 15.80 -16.22
C GLN A 131 -10.93 17.16 -15.98
N ALA A 132 -10.42 17.91 -15.00
CA ALA A 132 -11.02 19.16 -14.54
C ALA A 132 -11.08 20.26 -15.62
N ASP A 133 -10.21 20.21 -16.62
CA ASP A 133 -10.22 21.10 -17.79
C ASP A 133 -11.37 20.77 -18.77
N GLY A 134 -11.96 19.58 -18.68
CA GLY A 134 -13.03 19.12 -19.55
C GLY A 134 -12.58 18.72 -20.96
N GLU A 135 -11.27 18.71 -21.23
CA GLU A 135 -10.72 18.46 -22.57
C GLU A 135 -10.21 17.03 -22.71
N VAL A 136 -9.61 16.49 -21.66
CA VAL A 136 -8.89 15.22 -21.72
C VAL A 136 -9.43 14.19 -20.73
N TRP A 137 -9.20 12.92 -21.03
CA TRP A 137 -9.71 11.78 -20.25
C TRP A 137 -8.57 10.93 -19.69
N SER A 138 -8.76 10.44 -18.47
CA SER A 138 -8.05 9.27 -17.96
C SER A 138 -8.67 8.00 -18.54
N ALA A 139 -7.86 6.98 -18.79
CA ALA A 139 -8.33 5.74 -19.39
C ALA A 139 -7.38 4.56 -19.12
N TYR A 140 -7.93 3.35 -19.07
CA TYR A 140 -7.14 2.13 -19.19
C TYR A 140 -6.69 1.94 -20.63
N VAL A 141 -5.46 1.48 -20.80
CA VAL A 141 -4.83 1.24 -22.11
C VAL A 141 -4.23 -0.16 -22.16
N ALA A 142 -4.13 -0.71 -23.37
CA ALA A 142 -3.48 -1.99 -23.58
C ALA A 142 -1.94 -1.83 -23.54
N PRO A 143 -1.17 -2.88 -23.18
CA PRO A 143 0.29 -2.79 -23.05
C PRO A 143 1.02 -2.37 -24.33
N ASP A 144 0.49 -2.74 -25.49
CA ASP A 144 1.00 -2.38 -26.82
C ASP A 144 0.80 -0.90 -27.16
N LEU A 145 -0.20 -0.25 -26.55
CA LEU A 145 -0.48 1.17 -26.74
C LEU A 145 0.18 2.07 -25.70
N ALA A 146 0.61 1.52 -24.55
CA ALA A 146 1.22 2.29 -23.48
C ALA A 146 2.42 3.18 -23.90
N PRO A 147 3.34 2.76 -24.82
CA PRO A 147 4.43 3.62 -25.29
C PRO A 147 3.97 4.93 -25.96
N VAL A 148 2.76 4.95 -26.55
CA VAL A 148 2.22 6.12 -27.28
C VAL A 148 1.92 7.28 -26.32
N PHE A 149 1.71 6.98 -25.03
CA PHE A 149 1.26 7.94 -24.03
C PHE A 149 2.39 8.50 -23.15
N ALA A 150 3.65 8.33 -23.55
CA ALA A 150 4.80 8.76 -22.74
C ALA A 150 4.87 10.29 -22.53
N ASP A 151 4.54 11.06 -23.58
CA ASP A 151 4.56 12.52 -23.56
C ASP A 151 3.17 13.12 -23.30
N THR A 152 2.12 12.42 -23.74
CA THR A 152 0.71 12.85 -23.61
C THR A 152 -0.11 11.77 -22.91
N PRO A 153 0.01 11.59 -21.58
CA PRO A 153 -0.68 10.56 -20.82
C PRO A 153 -2.17 10.87 -20.59
N TRP A 154 -2.92 10.99 -21.69
CA TRP A 154 -4.36 11.22 -21.71
C TRP A 154 -4.99 10.83 -23.05
N LEU A 155 -6.32 10.83 -23.11
CA LEU A 155 -7.09 10.74 -24.35
C LEU A 155 -7.86 12.03 -24.61
N ASP A 156 -7.82 12.55 -25.84
CA ASP A 156 -8.63 13.70 -26.28
C ASP A 156 -10.10 13.32 -26.54
N VAL A 157 -10.39 12.02 -26.59
CA VAL A 157 -11.72 11.48 -26.84
C VAL A 157 -12.20 10.64 -25.66
N ARG A 158 -13.51 10.68 -25.41
CA ARG A 158 -14.13 9.84 -24.38
C ARG A 158 -13.85 8.36 -24.67
N PRO A 159 -13.27 7.60 -23.72
CA PRO A 159 -13.05 6.19 -23.92
C PRO A 159 -14.38 5.41 -23.97
N SER A 160 -14.46 4.42 -24.85
CA SER A 160 -15.63 3.53 -24.95
C SER A 160 -15.82 2.73 -23.65
N PRO A 161 -17.01 2.78 -23.00
CA PRO A 161 -17.26 2.01 -21.79
C PRO A 161 -17.05 0.50 -21.98
N GLU A 162 -17.46 -0.04 -23.13
CA GLU A 162 -17.31 -1.45 -23.48
C GLU A 162 -15.85 -1.82 -23.67
N GLY A 163 -15.07 -1.02 -24.40
CA GLY A 163 -13.63 -1.26 -24.59
C GLY A 163 -12.85 -1.19 -23.27
N GLN A 164 -13.19 -0.25 -22.39
CA GLN A 164 -12.61 -0.17 -21.05
C GLN A 164 -12.96 -1.40 -20.20
N ALA A 165 -14.22 -1.86 -20.28
CA ALA A 165 -14.64 -3.07 -19.59
C ALA A 165 -13.91 -4.33 -20.09
N GLU A 166 -13.63 -4.43 -21.39
CA GLU A 166 -12.87 -5.53 -21.97
C GLU A 166 -11.42 -5.57 -21.49
N LEU A 167 -10.77 -4.41 -21.36
CA LEU A 167 -9.43 -4.31 -20.76
C LEU A 167 -9.44 -4.81 -19.31
N LEU A 168 -10.40 -4.33 -18.49
CA LEU A 168 -10.51 -4.73 -17.09
C LEU A 168 -10.89 -6.21 -16.91
N ALA A 169 -11.75 -6.74 -17.78
CA ALA A 169 -12.20 -8.13 -17.69
C ALA A 169 -11.03 -9.13 -17.78
N ARG A 170 -9.95 -8.77 -18.49
CA ARG A 170 -8.73 -9.58 -18.65
C ARG A 170 -7.80 -9.55 -17.44
N LEU A 171 -7.96 -8.58 -16.54
CA LEU A 171 -7.14 -8.44 -15.35
C LEU A 171 -7.61 -9.39 -14.24
N SER A 172 -6.69 -9.78 -13.36
CA SER A 172 -6.95 -10.64 -12.22
C SER A 172 -6.34 -10.03 -10.95
N SER A 173 -6.94 -10.36 -9.81
CA SER A 173 -6.43 -9.94 -8.51
C SER A 173 -5.27 -10.83 -8.03
N ILE A 174 -4.28 -10.21 -7.40
CA ILE A 174 -3.18 -10.86 -6.69
C ILE A 174 -3.78 -11.67 -5.54
N ARG A 175 -3.48 -12.97 -5.48
CA ARG A 175 -3.98 -13.85 -4.43
C ARG A 175 -3.30 -13.55 -3.11
N ALA A 176 -3.97 -13.82 -2.00
CA ALA A 176 -3.41 -13.59 -0.67
C ALA A 176 -2.08 -14.32 -0.42
N ALA A 177 -1.90 -15.51 -1.00
CA ALA A 177 -0.64 -16.26 -0.93
C ALA A 177 0.49 -15.57 -1.69
N GLU A 178 0.21 -15.07 -2.91
CA GLU A 178 1.17 -14.34 -3.75
C GLU A 178 1.54 -13.00 -3.12
N TYR A 179 0.58 -12.31 -2.51
CA TYR A 179 0.80 -11.09 -1.73
C TYR A 179 1.72 -11.37 -0.53
N ARG A 180 1.39 -12.37 0.30
CA ARG A 180 2.17 -12.72 1.49
C ARG A 180 3.59 -13.15 1.15
N ALA A 181 3.79 -13.85 0.03
CA ALA A 181 5.11 -14.28 -0.41
C ALA A 181 6.01 -13.11 -0.86
N ALA A 182 5.42 -12.00 -1.29
CA ALA A 182 6.14 -10.81 -1.72
C ALA A 182 6.43 -9.83 -0.57
N LEU A 183 5.78 -10.01 0.59
CA LEU A 183 6.11 -9.21 1.76
C LEU A 183 7.56 -9.47 2.18
N PRO A 184 8.27 -8.43 2.65
CA PRO A 184 9.62 -8.61 3.10
C PRO A 184 9.55 -9.56 4.27
N VAL A 185 10.35 -10.63 4.23
CA VAL A 185 10.56 -11.45 5.42
C VAL A 185 11.16 -10.49 6.43
N ALA A 186 10.35 -10.06 7.40
CA ALA A 186 10.88 -9.39 8.58
C ALA A 186 12.02 -10.29 9.04
N PRO A 187 13.26 -9.76 9.23
CA PRO A 187 14.30 -10.59 9.80
C PRO A 187 13.64 -11.24 11.01
N ALA A 188 13.65 -12.58 11.04
CA ALA A 188 13.38 -13.26 12.27
C ALA A 188 14.43 -12.66 13.21
N VAL A 189 14.01 -11.66 14.00
CA VAL A 189 14.64 -11.42 15.27
C VAL A 189 14.66 -12.82 15.81
N PRO A 190 15.84 -13.47 16.00
CA PRO A 190 15.81 -14.73 16.67
C PRO A 190 14.92 -14.46 17.87
N ALA A 191 13.98 -15.35 18.11
CA ALA A 191 13.52 -15.50 19.46
C ALA A 191 14.78 -15.86 20.27
N SER A 192 15.64 -14.87 20.57
CA SER A 192 15.99 -14.56 21.94
C SER A 192 14.69 -14.80 22.63
N ALA A 193 14.60 -15.99 23.24
CA ALA A 193 13.55 -16.33 24.13
C ALA A 193 13.24 -15.02 24.83
N THR A 194 12.05 -14.48 24.57
CA THR A 194 11.36 -13.73 25.58
C THR A 194 11.29 -14.74 26.71
N ALA A 195 12.39 -14.82 27.49
CA ALA A 195 12.32 -14.96 28.91
C ALA A 195 11.16 -14.05 29.23
N SER A 196 10.02 -14.66 29.50
CA SER A 196 8.89 -13.98 30.06
C SER A 196 9.52 -13.11 31.11
N VAL A 197 9.57 -11.80 30.88
CA VAL A 197 9.59 -10.89 32.01
C VAL A 197 8.23 -11.18 32.57
N SER A 198 8.17 -12.20 33.44
CA SER A 198 7.11 -12.35 34.40
C SER A 198 6.93 -10.93 34.89
N ALA A 199 5.78 -10.35 34.60
CA ALA A 199 5.33 -9.22 35.36
C ALA A 199 5.30 -9.76 36.79
N THR A 200 6.42 -9.60 37.50
CA THR A 200 6.52 -9.97 38.90
C THR A 200 5.56 -9.00 39.55
N SER A 201 4.33 -9.46 39.75
CA SER A 201 3.38 -8.80 40.62
C SER A 201 4.02 -8.86 42.00
N PHE A 202 4.79 -7.82 42.33
CA PHE A 202 5.36 -7.70 43.66
C PHE A 202 4.20 -7.42 44.62
N THR A 203 3.77 -8.46 45.32
CA THR A 203 2.79 -8.34 46.39
C THR A 203 3.41 -7.67 47.63
N ASP A 204 4.75 -7.63 47.71
CA ASP A 204 5.51 -7.01 48.80
C ASP A 204 6.43 -5.89 48.26
N PRO A 205 6.20 -4.61 48.65
CA PRO A 205 7.06 -3.48 48.31
C PRO A 205 8.52 -3.68 48.73
N ARG A 206 8.79 -4.43 49.80
CA ARG A 206 10.17 -4.69 50.26
C ARG A 206 10.93 -5.59 49.31
N GLN A 207 10.28 -6.61 48.75
CA GLN A 207 10.90 -7.50 47.75
C GLN A 207 11.21 -6.77 46.45
N PHE A 208 10.33 -5.85 46.02
CA PHE A 208 10.59 -4.99 44.88
C PHE A 208 11.86 -4.17 45.08
N LEU A 209 12.00 -3.48 46.22
CA LEU A 209 13.17 -2.65 46.52
C LEU A 209 14.47 -3.47 46.62
N LEU A 210 14.40 -4.68 47.17
CA LEU A 210 15.54 -5.60 47.21
C LEU A 210 15.96 -6.06 45.81
N GLN A 211 15.01 -6.30 44.90
CA GLN A 211 15.34 -6.65 43.52
C GLN A 211 15.95 -5.46 42.76
N VAL A 212 15.37 -4.26 42.91
CA VAL A 212 15.90 -3.03 42.31
C VAL A 212 17.33 -2.76 42.79
N MET A 213 17.62 -2.93 44.08
CA MET A 213 18.96 -2.74 44.65
C MET A 213 20.00 -3.73 44.07
N ASN A 214 19.58 -4.97 43.78
CA ASN A 214 20.45 -6.06 43.32
C ASN A 214 20.57 -6.17 41.79
N ASP A 215 19.77 -5.45 41.01
CA ASP A 215 19.84 -5.48 39.55
C ASP A 215 20.99 -4.61 39.01
N GLY A 216 21.95 -5.24 38.34
CA GLY A 216 23.11 -4.57 37.73
C GLY A 216 22.77 -3.72 36.50
N ARG A 217 21.56 -3.83 35.94
CA ARG A 217 21.09 -3.03 34.80
C ARG A 217 20.39 -1.73 35.22
N VAL A 218 20.02 -1.61 36.48
CA VAL A 218 19.37 -0.40 37.03
C VAL A 218 20.45 0.64 37.35
N GLU A 219 20.15 1.91 37.07
CA GLU A 219 21.06 3.01 37.36
C GLU A 219 21.44 3.06 38.85
N MET A 220 22.73 3.32 39.12
CA MET A 220 23.28 3.30 40.48
C MET A 220 22.53 4.23 41.45
N ALA A 221 22.04 5.38 40.96
CA ALA A 221 21.26 6.32 41.76
C ALA A 221 19.95 5.70 42.30
N LEU A 222 19.21 4.98 41.45
CA LEU A 222 17.95 4.33 41.84
C LEU A 222 18.19 3.16 42.82
N ARG A 223 19.33 2.48 42.67
CA ARG A 223 19.75 1.41 43.60
C ARG A 223 20.07 1.95 44.99
N ILE A 224 20.72 3.11 45.06
CA ILE A 224 21.02 3.81 46.32
C ILE A 224 19.73 4.27 47.01
N GLU A 225 18.77 4.83 46.26
CA GLU A 225 17.47 5.24 46.83
C GLU A 225 16.69 4.04 47.38
N ALA A 226 16.66 2.90 46.66
CA ALA A 226 16.04 1.69 47.17
C ALA A 226 16.71 1.18 48.46
N ALA A 227 18.05 1.24 48.55
CA ALA A 227 18.79 0.83 49.73
C ALA A 227 18.46 1.73 50.95
N LYS A 228 18.34 3.04 50.75
CA LYS A 228 17.95 3.99 51.82
C LYS A 228 16.60 3.66 52.44
N VAL A 229 15.63 3.24 51.63
CA VAL A 229 14.27 2.88 52.09
C VAL A 229 14.27 1.57 52.91
N LEU A 230 15.26 0.69 52.70
CA LEU A 230 15.37 -0.59 53.39
C LEU A 230 16.10 -0.54 54.74
N LEU A 231 16.72 0.60 55.09
CA LEU A 231 17.41 0.77 56.36
C LEU A 231 16.40 0.90 57.53
N PRO A 232 16.67 0.29 58.70
CA PRO A 232 15.86 0.50 59.88
C PRO A 232 15.90 1.98 60.25
N ARG A 233 14.73 2.61 60.42
CA ARG A 233 14.67 3.95 61.01
C ARG A 233 15.12 3.83 62.47
N SER A 234 16.29 4.40 62.75
CA SER A 234 16.80 4.61 64.12
C SER A 234 16.13 5.84 64.71
#